data_AF-A0A9D8GYK7-F1
#
_entry.id   AF-A0A9D8GYK7-F1
#
_cell.length_a   1.000
_cell.length_b   1.000
_cell.length_c   1.000
_cell.angle_alpha   90.00
_cell.angle_beta   90.00
_cell.angle_gamma   90.00
#
_symmetry.space_group_name_H-M   'P 1'
#
loop_
_entity.id
_entity.type
_entity.pdbx_description
1 polymer ?
#
loop_
_entity_poly.entity_id
_entity_poly.type
_entity_poly.pdbx_seq_one_letter_code
_entity_poly.pdbx_strand_id
1 'polypeptide(L)'
;MVTWFAQNFSEGDFLDLVLAGEVTLPAGDTPEPFVDVDDIADVAVAALTDDRHVGESYELTGPRLLTFEEAVDEIARAANRELRYVPVSVEEFELILAEAGVTAEVTRMLRYLFTEVLDGRNAHVTDGVRRAIGREPRDFSDFARDAAATEVWSPSAVMA
;
A
#
# COMPACT_ATOMS: atom_id res chain seq x y z
N MET A 1 -2.68 -6.99 -13.75
CA MET A 1 -1.60 -6.66 -12.79
C MET A 1 -2.23 -6.35 -11.44
N VAL A 2 -1.57 -6.70 -10.33
CA VAL A 2 -2.01 -6.30 -8.97
C VAL A 2 -0.94 -5.36 -8.44
N THR A 3 -1.36 -4.23 -7.88
CA THR A 3 -0.49 -3.29 -7.18
C THR A 3 -1.04 -3.07 -5.77
N TRP A 4 -0.23 -2.49 -4.88
CA TRP A 4 -0.60 -2.22 -3.50
C TRP A 4 -1.28 -0.86 -3.36
N PHE A 5 -2.21 -0.76 -2.41
CA PHE A 5 -2.86 0.50 -2.08
C PHE A 5 -2.03 1.28 -1.07
N ALA A 6 -1.93 2.59 -1.25
CA ALA A 6 -1.33 3.46 -0.26
C ALA A 6 -2.08 3.37 1.10
N GLN A 7 -3.41 3.25 1.04
CA GLN A 7 -4.32 3.10 2.18
C GLN A 7 -4.05 1.86 3.03
N ASN A 8 -3.33 0.85 2.54
CA ASN A 8 -2.95 -0.29 3.36
C ASN A 8 -2.16 0.13 4.61
N PHE A 9 -1.49 1.28 4.60
CA PHE A 9 -0.77 1.81 5.76
C PHE A 9 -1.63 2.65 6.72
N SER A 10 -2.79 3.15 6.27
CA SER A 10 -3.71 3.94 7.10
C SER A 10 -4.95 3.16 7.54
N GLU A 11 -5.14 1.95 7.02
CA GLU A 11 -6.31 1.10 7.25
C GLU A 11 -5.88 -0.37 7.34
N GLY A 12 -6.71 -1.21 7.96
CA GLY A 12 -6.48 -2.65 8.02
C GLY A 12 -5.21 -3.05 8.78
N ASP A 13 -4.61 -4.19 8.42
CA ASP A 13 -3.60 -4.85 9.24
C ASP A 13 -2.25 -4.10 9.32
N PHE A 14 -1.84 -3.32 8.30
CA PHE A 14 -0.58 -2.57 8.43
C PHE A 14 -0.74 -1.32 9.29
N LEU A 15 -1.96 -0.81 9.50
CA LEU A 15 -2.17 0.30 10.41
C LEU A 15 -1.67 -0.05 11.82
N ASP A 16 -1.95 -1.24 12.31
CA ASP A 16 -1.50 -1.69 13.64
C ASP A 16 0.03 -1.74 13.73
N LEU A 17 0.70 -2.17 12.66
CA LEU A 17 2.16 -2.17 12.56
C LEU A 17 2.72 -0.73 12.58
N VAL A 18 2.11 0.17 11.81
CA VAL A 18 2.49 1.59 11.77
C VAL A 18 2.29 2.25 13.15
N LEU A 19 1.16 1.97 13.81
CA LEU A 19 0.88 2.48 15.15
C LEU A 19 1.88 1.96 16.19
N ALA A 20 2.26 0.69 16.10
CA ALA A 20 3.30 0.06 16.91
C ALA A 20 4.71 0.66 16.68
N GLY A 21 4.91 1.42 15.60
CA GLY A 21 6.18 2.05 15.26
C GLY A 21 7.13 1.15 14.47
N GLU A 22 6.67 -0.02 14.03
CA GLU A 22 7.48 -0.99 13.30
C GLU A 22 6.63 -1.75 12.27
N VAL A 23 6.99 -1.62 10.99
CA VAL A 23 6.35 -2.35 9.89
C VAL A 23 7.21 -3.56 9.52
N THR A 24 6.76 -4.74 9.93
CA THR A 24 7.48 -6.00 9.74
C THR A 24 6.80 -6.85 8.68
N LEU A 25 7.36 -6.90 7.47
CA LEU A 25 6.78 -7.62 6.33
C LEU A 25 7.85 -8.38 5.55
N PRO A 26 7.50 -9.51 4.91
CA PRO A 26 8.42 -10.27 4.07
C PRO A 26 8.46 -9.71 2.64
N ALA A 27 8.72 -8.41 2.52
CA ALA A 27 8.69 -7.68 1.26
C ALA A 27 10.07 -7.21 0.76
N GLY A 28 11.11 -7.38 1.57
CA GLY A 28 12.50 -7.04 1.22
C GLY A 28 12.62 -5.66 0.56
N ASP A 29 13.39 -5.61 -0.53
CA ASP A 29 13.63 -4.41 -1.34
C ASP A 29 12.78 -4.38 -2.63
N THR A 30 11.73 -5.19 -2.72
CA THR A 30 10.90 -5.25 -3.94
C THR A 30 10.15 -3.93 -4.12
N PRO A 31 10.38 -3.20 -5.22
CA PRO A 31 9.70 -1.94 -5.47
C PRO A 31 8.29 -2.15 -6.01
N GLU A 32 7.34 -1.35 -5.53
CA GLU A 32 5.92 -1.40 -5.90
C GLU A 32 5.40 -0.02 -6.31
N PRO A 33 4.53 0.04 -7.32
CA PRO A 33 3.95 1.29 -7.79
C PRO A 33 2.66 1.63 -7.04
N PHE A 34 2.76 1.84 -5.72
CA PHE A 34 1.60 2.04 -4.83
C PHE A 34 0.57 3.02 -5.42
N VAL A 35 -0.67 2.56 -5.59
CA VAL A 35 -1.77 3.36 -6.12
C VAL A 35 -2.61 3.93 -5.00
N ASP A 36 -3.09 5.16 -5.17
CA ASP A 36 -4.05 5.77 -4.27
C ASP A 36 -5.47 5.25 -4.58
N VAL A 37 -6.21 4.81 -3.56
CA VAL A 37 -7.61 4.39 -3.72
C VAL A 37 -8.51 5.52 -4.21
N ASP A 38 -8.19 6.79 -3.93
CA ASP A 38 -8.93 7.94 -4.48
C ASP A 38 -8.80 8.02 -6.01
N ASP A 39 -7.63 7.65 -6.57
CA ASP A 39 -7.46 7.56 -8.03
C ASP A 39 -8.28 6.42 -8.61
N ILE A 40 -8.36 5.27 -7.92
CA ILE A 40 -9.21 4.15 -8.35
C ILE A 40 -10.67 4.56 -8.34
N ALA A 41 -11.11 5.28 -7.30
CA ALA A 41 -12.48 5.78 -7.19
C ALA A 41 -12.80 6.77 -8.32
N ASP A 42 -11.92 7.74 -8.59
CA ASP A 42 -12.09 8.70 -9.68
C ASP A 42 -12.16 8.01 -11.06
N VAL A 43 -11.30 7.03 -11.31
CA VAL A 43 -11.32 6.23 -12.54
C VAL A 43 -12.63 5.43 -12.66
N ALA A 44 -13.08 4.80 -11.57
CA ALA A 44 -14.33 4.06 -11.55
C ALA A 44 -15.54 4.98 -11.82
N VAL A 45 -15.58 6.16 -11.20
CA VAL A 45 -16.62 7.17 -11.44
C VAL A 45 -16.61 7.62 -12.90
N ALA A 46 -15.44 7.95 -13.47
CA ALA A 46 -15.34 8.31 -14.87
C ALA A 46 -15.83 7.18 -15.79
N ALA A 47 -15.36 5.94 -15.56
CA ALA A 47 -15.76 4.77 -16.36
C ALA A 47 -17.26 4.47 -16.31
N LEU A 48 -17.92 4.76 -15.19
CA LEU A 48 -19.36 4.55 -15.02
C LEU A 48 -20.22 5.70 -15.56
N THR A 49 -19.64 6.87 -15.84
CA THR A 49 -20.39 8.08 -16.21
C THR A 49 -20.08 8.65 -17.60
N ASP A 50 -19.06 8.13 -18.27
CA ASP A 50 -18.66 8.55 -19.62
C ASP A 50 -18.39 7.35 -20.53
N ASP A 51 -19.15 7.26 -21.62
CA ASP A 51 -19.09 6.16 -22.59
C ASP A 51 -17.72 6.04 -23.29
N ARG A 52 -16.86 7.07 -23.24
CA ARG A 52 -15.51 7.00 -23.81
C ARG A 52 -14.64 5.89 -23.19
N HIS A 53 -15.03 5.37 -22.02
CA HIS A 53 -14.34 4.31 -21.31
C HIS A 53 -14.84 2.90 -21.69
N VAL A 54 -15.89 2.78 -22.50
CA VAL A 54 -16.44 1.49 -22.92
C VAL A 54 -15.41 0.72 -23.74
N GLY A 55 -15.08 -0.49 -23.27
CA GLY A 55 -14.11 -1.38 -23.93
C GLY A 55 -12.66 -1.05 -23.62
N GLU A 56 -12.38 -0.04 -22.80
CA GLU A 56 -11.02 0.29 -22.37
C GLU A 56 -10.59 -0.57 -21.18
N SER A 57 -9.28 -0.83 -21.10
CA SER A 57 -8.63 -1.47 -19.96
C SER A 57 -7.52 -0.55 -19.46
N TYR A 58 -7.62 -0.14 -18.20
CA TYR A 58 -6.64 0.73 -17.55
C TYR A 58 -5.92 -0.03 -16.45
N GLU A 59 -4.59 -0.03 -16.51
CA GLU A 59 -3.75 -0.47 -15.40
C GLU A 59 -3.42 0.76 -14.56
N LEU A 60 -3.83 0.75 -13.29
CA LEU A 60 -3.72 1.89 -12.40
C LEU A 60 -2.53 1.68 -11.46
N THR A 61 -1.65 2.68 -11.40
CA THR A 61 -0.43 2.69 -10.60
C THR A 61 -0.18 4.09 -10.07
N GLY A 62 0.62 4.21 -9.02
CA GLY A 62 1.21 5.49 -8.61
C GLY A 62 2.22 6.05 -9.62
N PRO A 63 2.67 7.30 -9.44
CA PRO A 63 3.55 7.97 -10.41
C PRO A 63 5.00 7.47 -10.40
N ARG A 64 5.40 6.71 -9.37
CA ARG A 64 6.75 6.16 -9.19
C ARG A 64 6.72 4.87 -8.41
N LEU A 65 7.84 4.16 -8.46
CA LEU A 65 8.09 2.97 -7.66
C LEU A 65 8.63 3.35 -6.27
N LEU A 66 8.23 2.58 -5.27
CA LEU A 66 8.75 2.67 -3.91
C LEU A 66 8.98 1.28 -3.33
N THR A 67 10.06 1.08 -2.59
CA THR A 67 10.13 -0.07 -1.67
C THR A 67 9.21 0.16 -0.46
N PHE A 68 8.90 -0.91 0.28
CA PHE A 68 8.18 -0.77 1.55
C PHE A 68 8.96 0.08 2.56
N GLU A 69 10.30 0.01 2.57
CA GLU A 69 11.14 0.88 3.40
C GLU A 69 10.94 2.36 3.05
N GLU A 70 11.00 2.71 1.76
CA GLU A 70 10.82 4.09 1.32
C GLU A 70 9.41 4.63 1.62
N ALA A 71 8.37 3.79 1.44
CA ALA A 71 7.00 4.12 1.80
C ALA A 71 6.87 4.40 3.31
N VAL A 72 7.45 3.54 4.15
CA VAL A 72 7.46 3.70 5.60
C VAL A 72 8.23 4.95 6.02
N ASP A 73 9.34 5.29 5.38
CA ASP A 73 10.10 6.53 5.62
C ASP A 73 9.31 7.79 5.26
N GLU A 74 8.51 7.76 4.19
CA GLU A 74 7.61 8.87 3.84
C GLU A 74 6.50 9.05 4.88
N ILE A 75 5.93 7.96 5.40
CA ILE A 75 4.97 7.99 6.51
C ILE A 75 5.62 8.55 7.77
N ALA A 76 6.81 8.08 8.13
CA ALA A 76 7.56 8.55 9.30
C ALA A 76 7.79 10.07 9.27
N ARG A 77 8.18 10.59 8.09
CA ARG A 77 8.37 12.02 7.85
C ARG A 77 7.06 12.79 7.92
N ALA A 78 5.99 12.30 7.32
CA ALA A 78 4.68 12.96 7.32
C ALA A 78 4.05 13.01 8.72
N ALA A 79 4.13 11.90 9.46
CA ALA A 79 3.61 11.79 10.83
C ALA A 79 4.54 12.42 11.89
N ASN A 80 5.75 12.82 11.51
CA ASN A 80 6.78 13.37 12.39
C ASN A 80 7.01 12.49 13.64
N ARG A 81 7.15 11.18 13.43
CA ARG A 81 7.42 10.20 14.49
C ARG A 81 8.44 9.16 14.04
N GLU A 82 9.03 8.48 15.03
CA GLU A 82 9.84 7.30 14.77
C GLU A 82 8.94 6.15 14.30
N LEU A 83 9.31 5.60 13.15
CA LEU A 83 8.68 4.47 12.49
C LEU A 83 9.74 3.84 11.61
N ARG A 84 9.87 2.51 11.66
CA ARG A 84 10.89 1.78 10.91
C ARG A 84 10.30 0.59 10.16
N TYR A 85 10.86 0.28 9.00
CA TYR A 85 10.59 -0.95 8.29
C TYR A 85 11.60 -2.03 8.73
N VAL A 86 11.11 -3.24 8.99
CA VAL A 86 11.94 -4.39 9.37
C VAL A 86 11.62 -5.53 8.40
N PRO A 87 12.46 -5.75 7.38
CA PRO A 87 12.24 -6.89 6.49
C PRO A 87 12.49 -8.19 7.24
N VAL A 88 11.59 -9.15 7.07
CA VAL A 88 11.72 -10.51 7.63
C VAL A 88 11.65 -11.55 6.53
N SER A 89 12.15 -12.75 6.79
CA SER A 89 11.87 -13.89 5.91
C SER A 89 10.41 -14.27 5.96
N VAL A 90 9.92 -14.97 4.93
CA VAL A 90 8.56 -15.49 4.91
C VAL A 90 8.35 -16.49 6.06
N GLU A 91 9.37 -17.28 6.38
CA GLU A 91 9.36 -18.24 7.48
C GLU A 91 9.21 -17.53 8.84
N GLU A 92 9.94 -16.45 9.08
CA GLU A 92 9.79 -15.63 10.29
C GLU A 92 8.41 -14.97 10.34
N PHE A 93 7.91 -14.46 9.22
CA PHE A 93 6.58 -13.86 9.15
C PHE A 93 5.47 -14.86 9.50
N GLU A 94 5.57 -16.11 9.03
CA GLU A 94 4.61 -17.16 9.42
C GLU A 94 4.63 -17.49 10.91
N LEU A 95 5.81 -17.47 11.54
CA LEU A 95 5.94 -17.67 12.99
C LEU A 95 5.27 -16.51 13.74
N ILE A 96 5.50 -15.27 13.32
CA ILE A 96 4.84 -14.08 13.89
C ILE A 96 3.31 -14.19 13.78
N LEU A 97 2.80 -14.56 12.60
CA LEU A 97 1.36 -14.74 12.39
C LEU A 97 0.77 -15.87 13.26
N ALA A 98 1.50 -16.98 13.40
CA ALA A 98 1.08 -18.10 14.24
C ALA A 98 1.02 -17.71 15.73
N GLU A 99 2.01 -16.96 16.22
CA GLU A 99 2.03 -16.42 17.59
C GLU A 99 0.89 -15.42 17.83
N ALA A 100 0.53 -14.63 16.81
CA ALA A 100 -0.61 -13.72 16.83
C ALA A 100 -1.98 -14.44 16.72
N GLY A 101 -2.00 -15.77 16.60
CA GLY A 101 -3.24 -16.56 16.51
C GLY A 101 -3.94 -16.49 15.15
N VAL A 102 -3.24 -16.04 14.11
CA VAL A 102 -3.76 -16.01 12.74
C VAL A 102 -3.94 -17.44 12.23
N THR A 103 -5.05 -17.69 11.55
CA THR A 103 -5.37 -19.04 11.06
C THR A 103 -4.42 -19.48 9.94
N ALA A 104 -4.14 -20.78 9.85
CA ALA A 104 -3.28 -21.33 8.81
C ALA A 104 -3.76 -21.02 7.37
N GLU A 105 -5.07 -20.83 7.18
CA GLU A 105 -5.63 -20.42 5.88
C GLU A 105 -5.18 -19.01 5.49
N VAL A 106 -5.29 -18.05 6.42
CA VAL A 106 -4.84 -16.67 6.23
C VAL A 106 -3.32 -16.61 6.09
N THR A 107 -2.57 -17.36 6.91
CA THR A 107 -1.10 -17.46 6.79
C THR A 107 -0.68 -17.93 5.41
N ARG A 108 -1.32 -18.97 4.85
CA ARG A 108 -1.02 -19.48 3.51
C ARG A 108 -1.35 -18.46 2.42
N MET A 109 -2.44 -17.71 2.58
CA MET A 109 -2.80 -16.63 1.66
C MET A 109 -1.75 -15.51 1.68
N LEU A 110 -1.31 -15.08 2.86
CA LEU A 110 -0.28 -14.06 3.01
C LEU A 110 1.08 -14.53 2.47
N ARG A 111 1.46 -15.79 2.71
CA ARG A 111 2.64 -16.40 2.06
C ARG A 111 2.56 -16.25 0.55
N TYR A 112 1.45 -16.66 -0.06
CA TYR A 112 1.26 -16.56 -1.50
C TYR A 112 1.35 -15.11 -2.01
N LEU A 113 0.75 -14.16 -1.28
CA LEU A 113 0.83 -12.74 -1.61
C LEU A 113 2.28 -12.25 -1.64
N PHE A 114 3.08 -12.55 -0.61
CA PHE A 114 4.45 -12.06 -0.54
C PHE A 114 5.45 -12.83 -1.40
N THR A 115 5.21 -14.10 -1.74
CA THR A 115 6.15 -14.88 -2.57
C THR A 115 5.82 -14.88 -4.05
N GLU A 116 4.53 -14.91 -4.42
CA GLU A 116 4.10 -15.08 -5.81
C GLU A 116 3.55 -13.80 -6.44
N VAL A 117 3.03 -12.87 -5.63
CA VAL A 117 2.51 -11.59 -6.13
C VAL A 117 3.57 -10.50 -6.02
N LEU A 118 4.35 -10.47 -4.93
CA LEU A 118 5.42 -9.51 -4.67
C LEU A 118 6.80 -9.98 -5.17
N ASP A 119 6.85 -10.64 -6.33
CA ASP A 119 8.09 -11.14 -6.93
C ASP A 119 8.79 -10.14 -7.87
N GLY A 120 8.33 -8.88 -7.86
CA GLY A 120 8.87 -7.79 -8.67
C GLY A 120 8.32 -7.72 -10.10
N ARG A 121 7.46 -8.66 -10.54
CA ARG A 121 6.82 -8.55 -11.86
C ARG A 121 5.94 -7.31 -12.02
N ASN A 122 5.48 -6.73 -10.91
CA ASN A 122 4.65 -5.52 -10.89
C ASN A 122 5.47 -4.23 -10.75
N ALA A 123 6.81 -4.29 -10.75
CA ALA A 123 7.70 -3.14 -10.57
C ALA A 123 7.82 -2.25 -11.82
N HIS A 124 6.70 -1.70 -12.28
CA HIS A 124 6.65 -0.70 -13.35
C HIS A 124 5.47 0.24 -13.18
N VAL A 125 5.64 1.48 -13.64
CA VAL A 125 4.57 2.48 -13.67
C VAL A 125 3.82 2.42 -15.00
N THR A 126 2.55 2.81 -14.96
CA THR A 126 1.65 2.87 -16.12
C THR A 126 0.98 4.24 -16.21
N ASP A 127 0.29 4.51 -17.31
CA ASP A 127 -0.40 5.78 -17.54
C ASP A 127 -1.94 5.67 -17.43
N GLY A 128 -2.46 4.58 -16.85
CA GLY A 128 -3.89 4.29 -16.83
C GLY A 128 -4.72 5.36 -16.14
N VAL A 129 -4.25 5.90 -15.00
CA VAL A 129 -4.92 7.03 -14.32
C VAL A 129 -4.97 8.25 -15.24
N ARG A 130 -3.83 8.64 -15.83
CA ARG A 130 -3.76 9.77 -16.77
C ARG A 130 -4.69 9.59 -17.97
N ARG A 131 -4.72 8.39 -18.56
CA ARG A 131 -5.59 8.07 -19.70
C ARG A 131 -7.07 8.11 -19.33
N ALA A 132 -7.43 7.63 -18.15
CA ALA A 132 -8.81 7.56 -17.71
C ALA A 132 -9.34 8.94 -17.27
N ILE A 133 -8.61 9.71 -16.47
CA ILE A 133 -9.14 10.93 -15.84
C ILE A 133 -8.41 12.22 -16.20
N GLY A 134 -7.35 12.16 -17.01
CA GLY A 134 -6.69 13.33 -17.60
C GLY A 134 -5.76 14.10 -16.65
N ARG A 135 -5.44 13.54 -15.47
CA ARG A 135 -4.45 14.05 -14.51
C ARG A 135 -3.46 12.97 -14.11
N GLU A 136 -2.31 13.36 -13.58
CA GLU A 136 -1.36 12.40 -13.01
C GLU A 136 -1.97 11.68 -11.79
N PRO A 137 -1.56 10.41 -11.55
CA PRO A 137 -1.87 9.73 -10.29
C PRO A 137 -1.26 10.48 -9.10
N ARG A 138 -1.91 10.37 -7.95
CA ARG A 138 -1.46 10.97 -6.70
C ARG A 138 -0.17 10.31 -6.24
N ASP A 139 0.80 11.14 -5.82
CA ASP A 139 2.05 10.63 -5.28
C ASP A 139 1.84 10.13 -3.85
N PHE A 140 2.58 9.08 -3.47
CA PHE A 140 2.52 8.49 -2.13
C PHE A 140 2.79 9.53 -1.03
N SER A 141 3.67 10.51 -1.28
CA SER A 141 3.98 11.57 -0.32
C SER A 141 2.81 12.52 -0.06
N ASP A 142 1.92 12.72 -1.05
CA ASP A 142 0.71 13.52 -0.89
C ASP A 142 -0.35 12.75 -0.11
N PHE A 143 -0.53 11.45 -0.41
CA PHE A 143 -1.33 10.56 0.43
C PHE A 143 -0.84 10.58 1.89
N ALA A 144 0.47 10.40 2.11
CA ALA A 144 1.03 10.32 3.45
C ALA A 144 0.83 11.60 4.24
N ARG A 145 0.97 12.76 3.60
CA ARG A 145 0.72 14.06 4.24
C ARG A 145 -0.75 14.20 4.67
N ASP A 146 -1.67 13.85 3.80
CA ASP A 146 -3.10 14.00 4.07
C ASP A 146 -3.59 12.99 5.11
N ALA A 147 -3.13 11.74 5.05
CA ALA A 147 -3.40 10.72 6.07
C ALA A 147 -2.86 11.16 7.44
N ALA A 148 -1.62 11.64 7.52
CA ALA A 148 -1.04 12.15 8.77
C ALA A 148 -1.86 13.31 9.37
N ALA A 149 -2.42 14.19 8.53
CA ALA A 149 -3.25 15.31 8.98
C ALA A 149 -4.57 14.89 9.63
N THR A 150 -5.03 13.65 9.41
CA THR A 150 -6.20 13.08 10.09
C THR A 150 -5.88 12.47 11.47
N GLU A 151 -4.60 12.51 11.88
CA GLU A 151 -4.08 11.90 13.10
C GLU A 151 -4.17 10.36 13.15
N VAL A 152 -4.44 9.69 12.02
CA VAL A 152 -4.59 8.22 11.94
C VAL A 152 -3.37 7.46 12.45
N TRP A 153 -2.17 8.02 12.33
CA TRP A 153 -0.90 7.42 12.80
C TRP A 153 -0.42 7.94 14.15
N SER A 154 -1.27 8.67 14.88
CA SER A 154 -0.91 9.19 16.20
C SER A 154 -0.90 8.06 17.24
N PRO A 155 0.11 7.98 18.13
CA PRO A 155 0.13 6.98 19.21
C PRO A 155 -1.12 7.00 20.10
N SER A 156 -1.77 8.16 20.23
CA SER A 156 -3.02 8.34 20.97
C SER A 156 -4.22 7.61 20.35
N ALA A 157 -4.17 7.28 19.05
CA ALA A 157 -5.24 6.54 18.36
C ALA A 157 -5.41 5.12 18.91
N VAL A 158 -4.40 4.57 19.57
CA VAL A 158 -4.43 3.24 20.21
C VAL A 158 -5.23 3.23 21.54
N MET A 159 -5.53 4.40 22.12
CA MET A 159 -6.23 4.52 23.40
C MET A 159 -7.72 4.89 23.29
N ALA A 160 -8.28 4.96 22.08
CA ALA A 160 -9.70 5.26 21.84
C ALA A 160 -10.48 3.99 21.51
#